data_AF-A0A961J505-F1
#
_entry.id   AF-A0A961J505-F1
#
_cell.length_a   1.000
_cell.length_b   1.000
_cell.length_c   1.000
_cell.angle_alpha   90.00
_cell.angle_beta   90.00
_cell.angle_gamma   90.00
#
_symmetry.space_group_name_H-M   'P 1'
#
loop_
_entity.id
_entity.type
_entity.pdbx_description
1 polymer ?
#
loop_
_entity_poly.entity_id
_entity_poly.type
_entity_poly.pdbx_seq_one_letter_code
_entity_poly.pdbx_strand_id
1 'polypeptide(L)'
;MMPEGWTSVPFPAGPLKGANLLLILIDRSIDLDAEGKPLDPASMRALVQAGMAKQTDGDAVRLFILDILTTVPERNPYGVARPADIARTLSISGPANGPRAVSDQWQITPAEGGDVTFSMDFTTGKRSWSPGEAFPFSAATPEFSRIYRYEQMVDLVVSTSLGKPASGTYSLSGTGAGLDGVLNGSEEIIAVMDVPSYVRKVFLP
;
A
#
# COMPACT_ATOMS: atom_id res chain seq x y z
N MET A 1 12.36 -11.66 1.73
CA MET A 1 10.95 -11.24 1.64
C MET A 1 10.18 -12.04 0.60
N MET A 2 10.74 -12.29 -0.59
CA MET A 2 10.05 -13.12 -1.58
C MET A 2 9.95 -14.58 -1.12
N PRO A 3 8.85 -15.28 -1.48
CA PRO A 3 8.74 -16.72 -1.24
C PRO A 3 9.81 -17.50 -2.00
N GLU A 4 10.13 -18.70 -1.50
CA GLU A 4 11.05 -19.62 -2.16
C GLU A 4 10.57 -19.94 -3.60
N GLY A 5 11.51 -20.00 -4.55
CA GLY A 5 11.21 -20.21 -5.97
C GLY A 5 10.67 -18.98 -6.70
N TRP A 6 10.69 -17.79 -6.06
CA TRP A 6 10.28 -16.52 -6.66
C TRP A 6 11.36 -15.46 -6.53
N THR A 7 11.59 -14.73 -7.61
CA THR A 7 12.57 -13.64 -7.68
C THR A 7 11.83 -12.32 -7.90
N SER A 8 12.17 -11.30 -7.10
CA SER A 8 11.61 -9.95 -7.25
C SER A 8 11.86 -9.41 -8.65
N VAL A 9 10.85 -8.78 -9.25
CA VAL A 9 10.94 -8.06 -10.51
C VAL A 9 10.28 -6.69 -10.37
N PRO A 10 10.74 -5.66 -11.10
CA PRO A 10 10.11 -4.35 -11.03
C PRO A 10 8.70 -4.38 -11.62
N PHE A 11 7.82 -3.49 -11.14
CA PHE A 11 6.53 -3.25 -11.78
C PHE A 11 6.75 -2.87 -13.27
N PRO A 12 6.03 -3.49 -14.21
CA PRO A 12 6.36 -3.37 -15.64
C PRO A 12 5.83 -2.10 -16.30
N ALA A 13 4.78 -1.49 -15.75
CA ALA A 13 4.03 -0.41 -16.39
C ALA A 13 3.32 0.51 -15.39
N GLY A 14 2.75 1.60 -15.91
CA GLY A 14 1.97 2.57 -15.14
C GLY A 14 2.84 3.47 -14.24
N PRO A 15 2.22 4.22 -13.32
CA PRO A 15 2.92 5.18 -12.46
C PRO A 15 4.02 4.55 -11.60
N LEU A 16 3.87 3.26 -11.27
CA LEU A 16 4.79 2.49 -10.43
C LEU A 16 5.90 1.79 -11.23
N LYS A 17 5.97 1.96 -12.56
CA LYS A 17 6.96 1.26 -13.39
C LYS A 17 8.38 1.46 -12.85
N GLY A 18 9.10 0.36 -12.67
CA GLY A 18 10.47 0.35 -12.13
C GLY A 18 10.56 0.17 -10.61
N ALA A 19 9.46 0.30 -9.85
CA ALA A 19 9.48 0.06 -8.41
C ALA A 19 9.63 -1.44 -8.12
N ASN A 20 10.39 -1.79 -7.09
CA ASN A 20 10.55 -3.18 -6.63
C ASN A 20 9.69 -3.50 -5.40
N LEU A 21 9.29 -2.48 -4.64
CA LEU A 21 8.43 -2.60 -3.47
C LEU A 21 7.34 -1.52 -3.54
N LEU A 22 6.14 -1.91 -3.16
CA LEU A 22 5.00 -1.04 -2.96
C LEU A 22 4.63 -1.07 -1.48
N LEU A 23 4.63 0.10 -0.86
CA LEU A 23 4.07 0.31 0.47
C LEU A 23 2.65 0.88 0.33
N ILE A 24 1.67 0.20 0.91
CA ILE A 24 0.26 0.59 0.85
C ILE A 24 -0.20 0.92 2.26
N LEU A 25 -0.36 2.22 2.53
CA LEU A 25 -0.90 2.73 3.79
C LEU A 25 -2.43 2.77 3.67
N ILE A 26 -3.11 2.02 4.54
CA ILE A 26 -4.55 1.83 4.49
C ILE A 26 -5.17 2.44 5.75
N ASP A 27 -6.09 3.39 5.56
CA ASP A 27 -6.99 3.89 6.59
C ASP A 27 -8.41 3.43 6.23
N ARG A 28 -8.80 2.25 6.72
CA ARG A 28 -10.09 1.68 6.37
C ARG A 28 -11.15 2.24 7.33
N SER A 29 -12.04 3.06 6.80
CA SER A 29 -13.17 3.61 7.58
C SER A 29 -14.21 2.54 7.94
N ILE A 30 -14.42 1.56 7.06
CA ILE A 30 -15.38 0.47 7.26
C ILE A 30 -14.95 -0.79 6.50
N ASP A 31 -15.05 -1.92 7.17
CA ASP A 31 -14.84 -3.27 6.64
C ASP A 31 -16.15 -4.05 6.79
N LEU A 32 -16.57 -4.73 5.72
CA LEU A 32 -17.86 -5.39 5.66
C LEU A 32 -17.70 -6.90 5.44
N ASP A 33 -18.60 -7.68 6.02
CA ASP A 33 -18.77 -9.10 5.66
C ASP A 33 -19.47 -9.27 4.30
N ALA A 34 -19.72 -10.52 3.91
CA ALA A 34 -20.34 -10.85 2.63
C ALA A 34 -21.80 -10.39 2.54
N GLU A 35 -22.47 -10.23 3.69
CA GLU A 35 -23.83 -9.75 3.84
C GLU A 35 -23.92 -8.21 3.91
N GLY A 36 -22.78 -7.51 3.89
CA GLY A 36 -22.70 -6.06 3.95
C GLY A 36 -22.79 -5.49 5.37
N LYS A 37 -22.62 -6.31 6.41
CA LYS A 37 -22.58 -5.84 7.80
C LYS A 37 -21.16 -5.45 8.20
N PRO A 38 -21.00 -4.40 9.02
CA PRO A 38 -19.68 -4.05 9.55
C PRO A 38 -19.07 -5.18 10.36
N LEU A 39 -17.78 -5.45 10.14
CA LEU A 39 -16.98 -6.30 11.02
C LEU A 39 -16.68 -5.57 12.34
N ASP A 40 -16.18 -6.29 13.35
CA ASP A 40 -15.74 -5.72 14.63
C ASP A 40 -14.22 -5.92 14.85
N PRO A 41 -13.41 -4.85 14.98
CA PRO A 41 -13.77 -3.45 14.75
C PRO A 41 -14.04 -3.14 13.27
N ALA A 42 -14.94 -2.21 12.98
CA ALA A 42 -15.31 -1.88 11.59
C ALA A 42 -14.17 -1.16 10.86
N SER A 43 -13.42 -0.32 11.58
CA SER A 43 -12.28 0.40 11.06
C SER A 43 -10.97 -0.29 11.43
N MET A 44 -9.96 -0.11 10.60
CA MET A 44 -8.60 -0.56 10.88
C MET A 44 -7.58 0.21 10.06
N ARG A 45 -6.33 0.18 10.51
CA ARG A 45 -5.20 0.69 9.76
C ARG A 45 -4.21 -0.40 9.46
N ALA A 46 -3.54 -0.29 8.32
CA ALA A 46 -2.47 -1.20 7.96
C ALA A 46 -1.40 -0.52 7.10
N LEU A 47 -0.17 -1.01 7.23
CA LEU A 47 0.89 -0.87 6.24
C LEU A 47 1.08 -2.24 5.58
N VAL A 48 0.76 -2.32 4.29
CA VAL A 48 0.95 -3.53 3.49
C VAL A 48 2.18 -3.38 2.62
N GLN A 49 3.05 -4.38 2.67
CA GLN A 49 4.20 -4.50 1.79
C GLN A 49 3.85 -5.44 0.64
N ALA A 50 3.98 -4.98 -0.60
CA ALA A 50 3.69 -5.77 -1.79
C ALA A 50 4.79 -5.65 -2.83
N GLY A 51 5.04 -6.72 -3.58
CA GLY A 51 6.05 -6.72 -4.63
C GLY A 51 5.69 -7.66 -5.76
N MET A 52 6.17 -7.35 -6.97
CA MET A 52 6.03 -8.23 -8.12
C MET A 52 7.18 -9.24 -8.10
N ALA A 53 6.88 -10.49 -8.43
CA ALA A 53 7.91 -11.52 -8.56
C ALA A 53 7.64 -12.42 -9.77
N LYS A 54 8.73 -12.91 -10.38
CA LYS A 54 8.71 -13.96 -11.39
C LYS A 54 9.13 -15.28 -10.75
N GLN A 55 8.49 -16.38 -11.13
CA GLN A 55 8.90 -17.72 -10.73
C GLN A 55 10.30 -18.02 -11.30
N THR A 56 11.20 -18.58 -10.49
CA THR A 56 12.61 -18.79 -10.89
C THR A 56 12.74 -19.76 -12.07
N ASP A 57 12.05 -20.90 -12.01
CA ASP A 57 12.10 -21.95 -13.03
C ASP A 57 10.84 -22.00 -13.91
N GLY A 58 10.08 -20.90 -13.97
CA GLY A 58 8.83 -20.82 -14.72
C GLY A 58 8.57 -19.44 -15.29
N ASP A 59 7.41 -19.26 -15.92
CA ASP A 59 7.01 -17.99 -16.56
C ASP A 59 5.93 -17.22 -15.79
N ALA A 60 5.48 -17.75 -14.65
CA ALA A 60 4.49 -17.06 -13.84
C ALA A 60 5.06 -15.76 -13.25
N VAL A 61 4.26 -14.69 -13.31
CA VAL A 61 4.52 -13.41 -12.66
C VAL A 61 3.34 -13.10 -11.74
N ARG A 62 3.63 -12.78 -10.47
CA ARG A 62 2.61 -12.56 -9.43
C ARG A 62 2.90 -11.30 -8.63
N LEU A 63 1.83 -10.63 -8.22
CA LEU A 63 1.88 -9.64 -7.14
C LEU A 63 1.77 -10.40 -5.81
N PHE A 64 2.77 -10.28 -4.96
CA PHE A 64 2.75 -10.87 -3.61
C PHE A 64 2.45 -9.82 -2.56
N ILE A 65 1.65 -10.22 -1.56
CA ILE A 65 1.57 -9.57 -0.26
C ILE A 65 2.66 -10.20 0.61
N LEU A 66 3.68 -9.40 0.91
CA LEU A 66 4.91 -9.84 1.56
C LEU A 66 4.81 -9.77 3.08
N ASP A 67 4.15 -8.73 3.59
CA ASP A 67 3.97 -8.47 5.01
C ASP A 67 2.81 -7.49 5.22
N ILE A 68 2.14 -7.59 6.37
CA ILE A 68 1.06 -6.68 6.75
C ILE A 68 1.25 -6.29 8.22
N LEU A 69 1.58 -5.04 8.48
CA LEU A 69 1.50 -4.45 9.82
C LEU A 69 0.11 -3.87 10.00
N THR A 70 -0.63 -4.28 11.03
CA THR A 70 -2.05 -3.92 11.17
C THR A 70 -2.49 -3.81 12.61
N THR A 71 -3.52 -2.99 12.84
CA THR A 71 -4.21 -2.88 14.13
C THR A 71 -5.15 -4.06 14.42
N VAL A 72 -5.37 -4.96 13.46
CA VAL A 72 -6.27 -6.14 13.53
C VAL A 72 -5.58 -7.40 12.97
N PRO A 73 -4.51 -7.90 13.62
CA PRO A 73 -3.69 -8.99 13.09
C PRO A 73 -4.43 -10.33 12.95
N GLU A 74 -5.53 -10.54 13.67
CA GLU A 74 -6.39 -11.72 13.55
C GLU A 74 -7.07 -11.82 12.17
N ARG A 75 -7.22 -10.69 11.46
CA ARG A 75 -7.71 -10.66 10.07
C ARG A 75 -6.57 -10.91 9.10
N ASN A 76 -6.09 -12.15 9.07
CA ASN A 76 -4.86 -12.53 8.37
C ASN A 76 -5.09 -13.48 7.18
N PRO A 77 -5.71 -13.02 6.08
CA PRO A 77 -6.00 -13.92 4.97
C PRO A 77 -4.75 -14.41 4.24
N TYR A 78 -3.65 -13.66 4.30
CA TYR A 78 -2.41 -14.01 3.61
C TYR A 78 -1.40 -14.71 4.52
N GLY A 79 -1.70 -14.96 5.79
CA GLY A 79 -0.77 -15.59 6.73
C GLY A 79 0.44 -14.73 7.12
N VAL A 80 0.49 -13.45 6.73
CA VAL A 80 1.64 -12.53 6.94
C VAL A 80 1.28 -11.28 7.75
N ALA A 81 0.12 -11.26 8.41
CA ALA A 81 -0.27 -10.15 9.28
C ALA A 81 0.40 -10.21 10.65
N ARG A 82 0.90 -9.06 11.10
CA ARG A 82 1.54 -8.84 12.39
C ARG A 82 0.95 -7.60 13.07
N PRO A 83 0.87 -7.60 14.42
CA PRO A 83 0.35 -6.47 15.18
C PRO A 83 1.24 -5.22 15.05
N ALA A 84 0.62 -4.07 14.90
CA ALA A 84 1.26 -2.76 15.01
C ALA A 84 0.29 -1.69 15.52
N ASP A 85 0.83 -0.75 16.29
CA ASP A 85 0.14 0.51 16.58
C ASP A 85 0.31 1.47 15.39
N ILE A 86 -0.79 2.06 14.92
CA ILE A 86 -0.77 2.92 13.73
C ILE A 86 -1.54 4.22 13.97
N ALA A 87 -0.79 5.32 14.03
CA ALA A 87 -1.31 6.66 14.10
C ALA A 87 -1.29 7.33 12.72
N ARG A 88 -2.32 8.11 12.44
CA ARG A 88 -2.42 8.95 11.24
C ARG A 88 -2.95 10.32 11.61
N THR A 89 -2.29 11.36 11.09
CA THR A 89 -2.74 12.74 11.14
C THR A 89 -2.92 13.26 9.72
N LEU A 90 -4.16 13.58 9.34
CA LEU A 90 -4.50 14.13 8.03
C LEU A 90 -5.07 15.54 8.19
N SER A 91 -4.52 16.50 7.46
CA SER A 91 -5.04 17.86 7.34
C SER A 91 -5.30 18.18 5.87
N ILE A 92 -6.47 18.77 5.59
CA ILE A 92 -6.84 19.23 4.25
C ILE A 92 -7.37 20.66 4.40
N SER A 93 -6.77 21.59 3.68
CA SER A 93 -7.17 23.01 3.71
C SER A 93 -7.15 23.63 2.32
N GLY A 94 -7.95 24.66 2.10
CA GLY A 94 -8.02 25.36 0.83
C GLY A 94 -9.46 25.71 0.41
N PRO A 95 -9.62 26.25 -0.80
CA PRO A 95 -10.91 26.67 -1.30
C PRO A 95 -11.89 25.51 -1.53
N ALA A 96 -13.18 25.83 -1.58
CA ALA A 96 -14.22 24.87 -1.93
C ALA A 96 -14.00 24.29 -3.33
N ASN A 97 -13.66 25.17 -4.28
CA ASN A 97 -13.36 24.84 -5.67
C ASN A 97 -11.88 25.10 -5.96
N GLY A 98 -11.18 24.10 -6.48
CA GLY A 98 -9.77 24.20 -6.86
C GLY A 98 -8.84 23.34 -6.01
N PRO A 99 -7.52 23.50 -6.19
CA PRO A 99 -6.51 22.73 -5.46
C PRO A 99 -6.56 22.97 -3.95
N ARG A 100 -6.27 21.94 -3.16
CA ARG A 100 -6.20 21.99 -1.69
C ARG A 100 -4.81 21.56 -1.23
N ALA A 101 -4.33 22.18 -0.16
CA ALA A 101 -3.14 21.73 0.54
C ALA A 101 -3.51 20.54 1.42
N VAL A 102 -2.72 19.47 1.34
CA VAL A 102 -2.86 18.25 2.11
C VAL A 102 -1.57 18.00 2.86
N SER A 103 -1.69 17.67 4.14
CA SER A 103 -0.62 17.12 4.98
C SER A 103 -1.10 15.78 5.52
N ASP A 104 -0.36 14.70 5.27
CA ASP A 104 -0.69 13.35 5.72
C ASP A 104 0.53 12.69 6.34
N GLN A 105 0.43 12.39 7.63
CA GLN A 105 1.50 11.81 8.42
C GLN A 105 1.04 10.48 9.00
N TRP A 106 1.87 9.47 8.83
CA TRP A 106 1.69 8.11 9.32
C TRP A 106 2.83 7.72 10.22
N GLN A 107 2.51 7.14 11.38
CA GLN A 107 3.47 6.55 12.30
C GLN A 107 3.01 5.13 12.62
N ILE A 108 3.86 4.16 12.28
CA ILE A 108 3.62 2.74 12.46
C ILE A 108 4.65 2.21 13.45
N THR A 109 4.21 1.53 14.49
CA THR A 109 5.07 0.92 15.51
C THR A 109 4.73 -0.56 15.60
N PRO A 110 5.50 -1.45 14.93
CA PRO A 110 5.33 -2.90 15.05
C PRO A 110 5.51 -3.35 16.51
N ALA A 111 4.73 -4.35 16.93
CA ALA A 111 4.85 -4.88 18.29
C ALA A 111 6.22 -5.54 18.57
N GLU A 112 6.89 -6.02 17.53
CA GLU A 112 8.23 -6.63 17.59
C GLU A 112 9.36 -5.60 17.67
N GLY A 113 9.03 -4.30 17.60
CA GLY A 113 9.98 -3.19 17.65
C GLY A 113 10.28 -2.56 16.29
N GLY A 114 11.00 -1.44 16.33
CA GLY A 114 11.21 -0.56 15.19
C GLY A 114 10.08 0.46 15.01
N ASP A 115 10.16 1.21 13.92
CA ASP A 115 9.21 2.25 13.55
C ASP A 115 9.20 2.46 12.04
N VAL A 116 8.07 2.88 11.49
CA VAL A 116 7.98 3.36 10.11
C VAL A 116 7.21 4.67 10.12
N THR A 117 7.81 5.70 9.56
CA THR A 117 7.21 7.02 9.41
C THR A 117 7.12 7.37 7.93
N PHE A 118 5.91 7.71 7.48
CA PHE A 118 5.68 8.30 6.17
C PHE A 118 4.99 9.64 6.36
N SER A 119 5.54 10.68 5.72
CA SER A 119 4.95 12.02 5.73
C SER A 119 4.89 12.54 4.31
N MET A 120 3.78 13.16 3.95
CA MET A 120 3.64 13.91 2.70
C MET A 120 2.90 15.23 2.92
N ASP A 121 3.39 16.26 2.24
CA ASP A 121 2.72 17.55 2.11
C ASP A 121 2.62 17.85 0.63
N PHE A 122 1.42 18.03 0.09
CA PHE A 122 1.24 18.28 -1.34
C PHE A 122 0.01 19.13 -1.62
N THR A 123 -0.03 19.69 -2.83
CA THR A 123 -1.23 20.31 -3.36
C THR A 123 -1.97 19.32 -4.24
N THR A 124 -3.27 19.10 -3.99
CA THR A 124 -4.09 18.19 -4.80
C THR A 124 -4.09 18.64 -6.26
N GLY A 125 -3.76 17.74 -7.16
CA GLY A 125 -3.88 17.90 -8.59
C GLY A 125 -5.25 17.47 -9.12
N LYS A 126 -5.24 16.88 -10.31
CA LYS A 126 -6.43 16.36 -10.97
C LYS A 126 -6.69 14.93 -10.52
N ARG A 127 -7.62 14.78 -9.58
CA ARG A 127 -8.13 13.46 -9.19
C ARG A 127 -8.93 12.82 -10.31
N SER A 128 -8.81 11.51 -10.44
CA SER A 128 -9.58 10.71 -11.39
C SER A 128 -10.10 9.44 -10.75
N TRP A 129 -11.34 9.08 -11.08
CA TRP A 129 -11.87 7.76 -10.78
C TRP A 129 -11.26 6.73 -11.73
N SER A 130 -10.82 5.61 -11.19
CA SER A 130 -10.36 4.46 -11.95
C SER A 130 -10.93 3.19 -11.33
N PRO A 131 -11.64 2.36 -12.11
CA PRO A 131 -11.84 0.98 -11.71
C PRO A 131 -10.51 0.23 -11.81
N GLY A 132 -10.43 -0.91 -11.14
CA GLY A 132 -9.29 -1.81 -11.26
C GLY A 132 -9.59 -3.20 -10.71
N GLU A 133 -8.75 -4.13 -11.12
CA GLU A 133 -8.74 -5.49 -10.62
C GLU A 133 -7.31 -5.87 -10.25
N ALA A 134 -7.14 -6.54 -9.11
CA ALA A 134 -5.86 -7.07 -8.68
C ALA A 134 -6.00 -8.51 -8.20
N PHE A 135 -4.95 -9.30 -8.45
CA PHE A 135 -4.85 -10.71 -8.06
C PHE A 135 -3.62 -10.93 -7.18
N PRO A 136 -3.62 -10.42 -5.93
CA PRO A 136 -2.53 -10.62 -4.99
C PRO A 136 -2.46 -12.07 -4.47
N PHE A 137 -1.23 -12.55 -4.30
CA PHE A 137 -0.89 -13.85 -3.72
C PHE A 137 -0.23 -13.69 -2.35
N SER A 138 -0.37 -14.69 -1.48
CA SER A 138 0.32 -14.73 -0.19
C SER A 138 1.80 -15.08 -0.39
N ALA A 139 2.72 -14.38 0.29
CA ALA A 139 4.11 -14.82 0.37
C ALA A 139 4.31 -16.02 1.31
N ALA A 140 3.43 -16.22 2.29
CA ALA A 140 3.48 -17.39 3.19
C ALA A 140 2.89 -18.66 2.56
N THR A 141 1.96 -18.51 1.61
CA THR A 141 1.34 -19.61 0.87
C THR A 141 1.18 -19.18 -0.59
N PRO A 142 2.20 -19.34 -1.43
CA PRO A 142 2.25 -18.79 -2.79
C PRO A 142 1.10 -19.19 -3.72
N GLU A 143 0.38 -20.26 -3.39
CA GLU A 143 -0.79 -20.80 -4.10
C GLU A 143 -2.09 -20.09 -3.71
N PHE A 144 -2.14 -19.49 -2.52
CA PHE A 144 -3.31 -18.74 -2.05
C PHE A 144 -3.34 -17.34 -2.66
N SER A 145 -4.51 -16.97 -3.19
CA SER A 145 -4.76 -15.62 -3.73
C SER A 145 -6.18 -15.14 -3.44
N ARG A 146 -6.39 -13.84 -3.68
CA ARG A 146 -7.72 -13.23 -3.70
C ARG A 146 -7.91 -12.43 -4.97
N ILE A 147 -9.17 -12.22 -5.36
CA ILE A 147 -9.54 -11.29 -6.42
C ILE A 147 -10.07 -10.02 -5.78
N TYR A 148 -9.44 -8.90 -6.09
CA TYR A 148 -9.86 -7.58 -5.64
C TYR A 148 -10.43 -6.81 -6.81
N ARG A 149 -11.73 -6.50 -6.76
CA ARG A 149 -12.37 -5.57 -7.70
C ARG A 149 -12.65 -4.27 -6.98
N TYR A 150 -12.12 -3.18 -7.49
CA TYR A 150 -12.18 -1.91 -6.77
C TYR A 150 -12.47 -0.73 -7.69
N GLU A 151 -13.03 0.30 -7.08
CA GLU A 151 -13.11 1.64 -7.62
C GLU A 151 -12.34 2.56 -6.68
N GLN A 152 -11.49 3.41 -7.26
CA GLN A 152 -10.66 4.31 -6.49
C GLN A 152 -10.59 5.70 -7.14
N MET A 153 -10.55 6.71 -6.29
CA MET A 153 -10.19 8.07 -6.68
C MET A 153 -8.70 8.26 -6.39
N VAL A 154 -7.93 8.62 -7.41
CA VAL A 154 -6.47 8.72 -7.30
C VAL A 154 -6.02 10.13 -7.68
N ASP A 155 -5.08 10.68 -6.91
CA ASP A 155 -4.21 11.78 -7.28
C ASP A 155 -2.77 11.28 -7.32
N LEU A 156 -2.13 11.38 -8.48
CA LEU A 156 -0.73 11.00 -8.61
C LEU A 156 0.15 12.15 -8.09
N VAL A 157 0.80 12.02 -6.94
CA VAL A 157 1.60 13.12 -6.35
C VAL A 157 2.94 13.29 -7.07
N VAL A 158 3.59 12.17 -7.41
CA VAL A 158 4.85 12.12 -8.17
C VAL A 158 4.94 10.81 -8.95
N SER A 159 5.61 10.82 -10.10
CA SER A 159 6.00 9.59 -10.80
C SER A 159 7.16 9.85 -11.77
N THR A 160 8.32 9.24 -11.49
CA THR A 160 9.50 9.30 -12.36
C THR A 160 9.21 8.68 -13.72
N SER A 161 8.52 7.53 -13.75
CA SER A 161 8.25 6.79 -14.99
C SER A 161 7.31 7.52 -15.96
N LEU A 162 6.42 8.37 -15.43
CA LEU A 162 5.53 9.21 -16.23
C LEU A 162 6.04 10.64 -16.40
N GLY A 163 7.24 10.96 -15.90
CA GLY A 163 7.80 12.32 -15.93
C GLY A 163 6.96 13.34 -15.15
N LYS A 164 6.15 12.89 -14.19
CA LYS A 164 5.33 13.78 -13.37
C LYS A 164 6.17 14.30 -12.20
N PRO A 165 6.47 15.62 -12.15
CA PRO A 165 7.18 16.20 -11.03
C PRO A 165 6.34 16.12 -9.75
N ALA A 166 7.01 16.10 -8.61
CA ALA A 166 6.34 16.13 -7.32
C ALA A 166 5.52 17.41 -7.13
N SER A 167 4.27 17.28 -6.67
CA SER A 167 3.42 18.42 -6.28
C SER A 167 3.58 18.83 -4.81
N GLY A 168 4.71 18.47 -4.20
CA GLY A 168 4.95 18.62 -2.78
C GLY A 168 6.19 17.88 -2.28
N THR A 169 6.31 17.74 -0.96
CA THR A 169 7.37 16.99 -0.28
C THR A 169 6.84 15.69 0.27
N TYR A 170 7.69 14.66 0.28
CA TYR A 170 7.37 13.38 0.88
C TYR A 170 8.64 12.78 1.47
N SER A 171 8.48 11.98 2.52
CA SER A 171 9.57 11.26 3.16
C SER A 171 9.06 9.93 3.69
N LEU A 172 9.93 8.93 3.60
CA LEU A 172 9.75 7.62 4.21
C LEU A 172 11.02 7.36 5.02
N SER A 173 10.83 6.90 6.25
CA SER A 173 11.92 6.44 7.09
C SER A 173 11.41 5.30 7.95
N GLY A 174 12.31 4.45 8.41
CA GLY A 174 11.96 3.43 9.36
C GLY A 174 13.13 2.55 9.75
N THR A 175 12.93 1.82 10.82
CA THR A 175 13.84 0.82 11.36
C THR A 175 13.03 -0.42 11.75
N GLY A 176 13.66 -1.59 11.73
CA GLY A 176 13.01 -2.85 12.06
C GLY A 176 11.93 -3.26 11.06
N ALA A 177 10.93 -3.98 11.55
CA ALA A 177 9.72 -4.34 10.81
C ALA A 177 9.91 -5.18 9.53
N GLY A 178 11.07 -5.81 9.34
CA GLY A 178 11.42 -6.48 8.07
C GLY A 178 11.77 -5.50 6.95
N LEU A 179 11.93 -4.21 7.26
CA LEU A 179 12.27 -3.15 6.31
C LEU A 179 13.75 -2.73 6.38
N ASP A 180 14.54 -3.18 7.36
CA ASP A 180 15.96 -2.82 7.48
C ASP A 180 16.78 -3.09 6.21
N GLY A 181 16.44 -4.16 5.48
CA GLY A 181 17.09 -4.48 4.20
C GLY A 181 16.68 -3.58 3.04
N VAL A 182 15.57 -2.84 3.18
CA VAL A 182 15.00 -2.00 2.12
C VAL A 182 15.19 -0.50 2.43
N LEU A 183 15.00 -0.08 3.67
CA LEU A 183 15.15 1.29 4.15
C LEU A 183 16.53 1.46 4.80
N ASN A 184 17.57 1.46 3.96
CA ASN A 184 18.97 1.53 4.38
C ASN A 184 19.71 2.76 3.84
N GLY A 185 18.97 3.72 3.29
CA GLY A 185 19.48 4.93 2.65
C GLY A 185 19.80 4.80 1.16
N SER A 186 19.66 3.59 0.58
CA SER A 186 19.80 3.39 -0.87
C SER A 186 18.48 3.39 -1.63
N GLU A 187 17.36 3.37 -0.91
CA GLU A 187 16.02 3.44 -1.47
C GLU A 187 15.73 4.77 -2.16
N GLU A 188 14.87 4.71 -3.18
CA GLU A 188 14.33 5.86 -3.87
C GLU A 188 12.81 5.74 -3.97
N ILE A 189 12.09 6.78 -3.56
CA ILE A 189 10.65 6.88 -3.79
C ILE A 189 10.42 7.43 -5.20
N ILE A 190 10.13 6.54 -6.15
CA ILE A 190 9.93 6.91 -7.55
C ILE A 190 8.48 7.30 -7.89
N ALA A 191 7.53 7.01 -7.01
CA ALA A 191 6.11 7.30 -7.21
C ALA A 191 5.36 7.39 -5.87
N VAL A 192 4.41 8.32 -5.79
CA VAL A 192 3.45 8.44 -4.66
C VAL A 192 2.07 8.70 -5.23
N MET A 193 1.07 7.96 -4.73
CA MET A 193 -0.34 8.12 -5.09
C MET A 193 -1.16 8.40 -3.83
N ASP A 194 -1.89 9.51 -3.82
CA ASP A 194 -2.95 9.77 -2.84
C ASP A 194 -4.24 9.10 -3.31
N VAL A 195 -4.83 8.27 -2.45
CA VAL A 195 -6.06 7.52 -2.74
C VAL A 195 -7.11 7.83 -1.67
N PRO A 196 -7.74 9.01 -1.72
CA PRO A 196 -8.69 9.46 -0.68
C PRO A 196 -10.00 8.68 -0.65
N SER A 197 -10.32 7.93 -1.71
CA SER A 197 -11.51 7.08 -1.74
C SER A 197 -11.20 5.77 -2.44
N TYR A 198 -11.48 4.68 -1.75
CA TYR A 198 -11.22 3.32 -2.22
C TYR A 198 -12.36 2.42 -1.75
N VAL A 199 -13.07 1.81 -2.69
CA VAL A 199 -14.12 0.82 -2.42
C VAL A 199 -13.71 -0.47 -3.09
N ARG A 200 -13.71 -1.59 -2.35
CA ARG A 200 -13.29 -2.90 -2.87
C ARG A 200 -14.25 -4.00 -2.46
N LYS A 201 -14.54 -4.87 -3.42
CA LYS A 201 -15.10 -6.20 -3.19
C LYS A 201 -13.99 -7.24 -3.27
N VAL A 202 -14.05 -8.22 -2.37
CA VAL A 202 -13.05 -9.28 -2.23
C VAL A 202 -13.71 -10.61 -2.55
N PHE A 203 -13.05 -11.40 -3.41
CA PHE A 203 -13.49 -12.73 -3.78
C PHE A 203 -12.35 -13.73 -3.61
N LEU A 204 -12.70 -15.01 -3.48
CA LEU A 204 -11.77 -16.11 -3.74
C LEU A 204 -11.75 -16.41 -5.24
N PRO A 205 -10.67 -17.00 -5.78
CA PRO A 205 -10.59 -17.45 -7.17
C PRO A 205 -11.73 -18.35 -7.61
#